data_AF-A0AAN6X1R2-F1
#
_entry.id   AF-A0AAN6X1R2-F1
#
_cell.length_a   1.000
_cell.length_b   1.000
_cell.length_c   1.000
_cell.angle_alpha   90.00
_cell.angle_beta   90.00
_cell.angle_gamma   90.00
#
_symmetry.space_group_name_H-M   'P 1'
#
loop_
_entity.id
_entity.type
_entity.pdbx_description
1 polymer ?
#
loop_
_entity_poly.entity_id
_entity_poly.type
_entity_poly.pdbx_seq_one_letter_code
_entity_poly.pdbx_strand_id
1 'polypeptide(L)'
;MSAPSVDATGLKSLSAAATELQNIISTFVKLIDYPGGLSLTNAQIAAAIIAQVDANNFSRHNQDQKIVEAHATFTAKNSSAQQVFELLVIWDADNPPVGANVTQTAHFGWEIYLNGTRQSGPGHVFFTKDIILPNYRIPNLQQKEVSELRLTKKGTLGTGSMESVTRYFKLS
;
A
#
# COMPACT_ATOMS: atom_id res chain seq x y z
N MET A 1 3.18 -2.73 -20.64
CA MET A 1 2.01 -1.83 -20.60
C MET A 1 2.10 -1.03 -19.32
N SER A 2 2.20 0.30 -19.41
CA SER A 2 2.26 1.16 -18.23
C SER A 2 0.85 1.29 -17.65
N ALA A 3 0.69 1.04 -16.35
CA ALA A 3 -0.56 1.34 -15.66
C ALA A 3 -0.87 2.85 -15.79
N PRO A 4 -2.13 3.25 -16.01
CA PRO A 4 -2.49 4.67 -16.00
C PRO A 4 -2.13 5.26 -14.63
N SER A 5 -1.38 6.37 -14.61
CA SER A 5 -1.19 7.15 -13.38
C SER A 5 -2.52 7.81 -13.04
N VAL A 6 -3.20 7.28 -12.03
CA VAL A 6 -4.35 7.96 -11.44
C VAL A 6 -3.78 8.95 -10.45
N ASP A 7 -3.47 10.15 -10.91
CA ASP A 7 -3.16 11.28 -10.02
C ASP A 7 -4.49 11.76 -9.44
N ALA A 8 -4.88 11.23 -8.28
CA ALA A 8 -6.04 11.73 -7.56
C ALA A 8 -5.68 13.07 -6.94
N THR A 9 -6.30 14.16 -7.39
CA THR A 9 -5.97 15.53 -6.93
C THR A 9 -7.06 16.15 -6.07
N GLY A 10 -6.66 16.91 -5.05
CA GLY A 10 -7.52 17.92 -4.43
C GLY A 10 -8.25 17.49 -3.16
N LEU A 11 -7.71 16.49 -2.43
CA LEU A 11 -8.30 16.08 -1.16
C LEU A 11 -7.92 17.04 -0.03
N LYS A 12 -8.91 17.37 0.80
CA LYS A 12 -8.82 18.40 1.86
C LYS A 12 -8.52 17.84 3.25
N SER A 13 -8.30 16.53 3.39
CA SER A 13 -7.94 15.93 4.68
C SER A 13 -7.16 14.63 4.52
N LEU A 14 -6.35 14.29 5.54
CA LEU A 14 -5.59 13.04 5.59
C LEU A 14 -6.49 11.80 5.54
N SER A 15 -7.61 11.82 6.27
CA SER A 15 -8.55 10.69 6.30
C SER A 15 -9.21 10.44 4.94
N ALA A 16 -9.57 11.51 4.22
CA ALA A 16 -10.11 11.40 2.87
C ALA A 16 -9.07 10.80 1.90
N ALA A 17 -7.81 11.24 1.98
CA ALA A 17 -6.75 10.68 1.17
C ALA A 17 -6.43 9.23 1.50
N ALA A 18 -6.44 8.83 2.77
CA ALA A 18 -6.23 7.44 3.17
C ALA A 18 -7.38 6.54 2.68
N THR A 19 -8.61 7.04 2.72
CA THR A 19 -9.78 6.36 2.14
C THR A 19 -9.62 6.18 0.63
N GLU A 20 -9.19 7.24 -0.07
CA GLU A 20 -8.98 7.17 -1.52
C GLU A 20 -7.82 6.24 -1.90
N LEU A 21 -6.74 6.26 -1.12
CA LEU A 21 -5.62 5.34 -1.25
C LEU A 21 -6.08 3.87 -1.16
N GLN A 22 -6.91 3.53 -0.18
CA GLN A 22 -7.52 2.21 -0.08
C GLN A 22 -8.37 1.88 -1.31
N ASN A 23 -9.18 2.82 -1.81
CA ASN A 23 -10.03 2.61 -2.99
C ASN A 23 -9.21 2.31 -4.24
N ILE A 24 -8.14 3.08 -4.46
CA ILE A 24 -7.23 2.92 -5.59
C ILE A 24 -6.50 1.57 -5.51
N ILE A 25 -5.88 1.26 -4.37
CA ILE A 25 -5.22 -0.03 -4.16
C ILE A 25 -6.21 -1.18 -4.38
N SER A 26 -7.41 -1.09 -3.80
CA SER A 26 -8.44 -2.12 -3.97
C SER A 26 -8.87 -2.29 -5.43
N THR A 27 -8.90 -1.20 -6.20
CA THR A 27 -9.22 -1.23 -7.63
C THR A 27 -8.12 -1.97 -8.39
N PHE A 28 -6.85 -1.62 -8.18
CA PHE A 28 -5.76 -2.28 -8.90
C PHE A 28 -5.54 -3.73 -8.47
N VAL A 29 -5.73 -4.07 -7.20
CA VAL A 29 -5.69 -5.46 -6.71
C VAL A 29 -6.73 -6.34 -7.42
N LYS A 30 -7.91 -5.79 -7.77
CA LYS A 30 -8.94 -6.53 -8.55
C LYS A 30 -8.56 -6.76 -10.01
N LEU A 31 -7.67 -5.96 -10.57
CA LEU A 31 -7.26 -6.02 -11.97
C LEU A 31 -6.07 -6.98 -12.21
N ILE A 32 -5.44 -7.47 -11.14
CA ILE A 32 -4.32 -8.39 -11.25
C ILE A 32 -4.79 -9.75 -11.79
N ASP A 33 -4.04 -10.27 -12.75
CA ASP A 33 -4.18 -11.65 -13.19
C ASP A 33 -3.33 -12.56 -12.29
N TYR A 34 -3.99 -13.22 -11.34
CA TYR A 34 -3.30 -14.05 -10.35
C TYR A 34 -2.91 -15.40 -10.93
N PRO A 35 -1.72 -15.94 -10.55
CA PRO A 35 -1.36 -17.29 -10.93
C PRO A 35 -2.39 -18.31 -10.40
N GLY A 36 -2.76 -19.26 -11.26
CA GLY A 36 -3.62 -20.37 -10.90
C GLY A 36 -2.98 -21.32 -9.87
N GLY A 37 -3.74 -22.30 -9.38
CA GLY A 37 -3.26 -23.31 -8.43
C GLY A 37 -3.83 -23.21 -7.01
N LEU A 38 -4.74 -22.26 -6.76
CA LEU A 38 -5.48 -22.12 -5.50
C LEU A 38 -6.93 -22.63 -5.57
N SER A 39 -7.37 -23.08 -6.74
CA SER A 39 -8.78 -23.47 -7.01
C SER A 39 -9.79 -22.37 -6.66
N LEU A 40 -9.44 -21.11 -6.94
CA LEU A 40 -10.27 -19.92 -6.73
C LEU A 40 -10.26 -19.03 -7.97
N THR A 41 -11.29 -18.19 -8.08
CA THR A 41 -11.34 -17.12 -9.07
C THR A 41 -10.47 -15.93 -8.66
N ASN A 42 -9.98 -15.15 -9.63
CA ASN A 42 -9.24 -13.90 -9.36
C ASN A 42 -10.02 -12.94 -8.46
N ALA A 43 -11.35 -12.89 -8.60
CA ALA A 43 -12.21 -12.05 -7.75
C ALA A 43 -12.18 -12.47 -6.28
N GLN A 44 -12.18 -13.78 -5.98
CA GLN A 44 -12.10 -14.29 -4.61
C GLN A 44 -10.73 -14.03 -4.00
N ILE A 45 -9.65 -14.20 -4.78
CA ILE A 45 -8.28 -13.91 -4.34
C ILE A 45 -8.15 -12.42 -4.01
N ALA A 46 -8.58 -11.55 -4.92
CA ALA A 46 -8.55 -10.09 -4.72
C ALA A 46 -9.36 -9.67 -3.48
N ALA A 47 -10.55 -10.22 -3.28
CA ALA A 47 -11.37 -9.91 -2.09
C ALA A 47 -10.66 -10.27 -0.78
N ALA A 48 -10.00 -11.43 -0.72
CA ALA A 48 -9.26 -11.87 0.46
C ALA A 48 -8.03 -11.01 0.77
N ILE A 49 -7.37 -10.47 -0.25
CA ILE A 49 -6.27 -9.52 -0.13
C ILE A 49 -6.78 -8.15 0.34
N ILE A 50 -7.82 -7.62 -0.30
CA ILE A 50 -8.41 -6.30 0.02
C ILE A 50 -8.87 -6.24 1.47
N ALA A 51 -9.48 -7.31 2.00
CA ALA A 51 -9.93 -7.37 3.39
C ALA A 51 -8.79 -7.24 4.43
N GLN A 52 -7.54 -7.35 3.99
CA GLN A 52 -6.35 -7.31 4.84
C GLN A 52 -5.46 -6.10 4.57
N VAL A 53 -5.63 -5.41 3.45
CA VAL A 53 -5.01 -4.10 3.19
C VAL A 53 -5.66 -3.06 4.11
N ASP A 54 -4.84 -2.27 4.79
CA ASP A 54 -5.22 -1.38 5.89
C ASP A 54 -4.87 0.09 5.60
N ALA A 55 -4.85 0.46 4.32
CA ALA A 55 -4.44 1.80 3.87
C ALA A 55 -5.44 2.89 4.30
N ASN A 56 -6.72 2.55 4.54
CA ASN A 56 -7.71 3.49 5.05
C ASN A 56 -7.39 4.03 6.45
N ASN A 57 -6.63 3.28 7.26
CA ASN A 57 -6.19 3.68 8.59
C ASN A 57 -4.85 4.41 8.59
N PHE A 58 -4.24 4.58 7.42
CA PHE A 58 -2.90 5.14 7.29
C PHE A 58 -2.80 6.59 7.80
N SER A 59 -3.86 7.39 7.67
CA SER A 59 -3.90 8.74 8.25
C SER A 59 -3.72 8.74 9.77
N ARG A 60 -4.35 7.80 10.48
CA ARG A 60 -4.19 7.64 11.94
C ARG A 60 -2.84 7.04 12.30
N HIS A 61 -2.38 6.02 11.56
CA HIS A 61 -1.03 5.47 11.74
C HIS A 61 0.05 6.55 11.60
N ASN A 62 -0.11 7.43 10.61
CA ASN A 62 0.78 8.56 10.40
C ASN A 62 0.73 9.55 11.56
N GLN A 63 -0.47 9.92 12.02
CA GLN A 63 -0.66 10.89 13.11
C GLN A 63 -0.20 10.38 14.47
N ASP A 64 -0.64 9.19 14.86
CA ASP A 64 -0.54 8.69 16.23
C ASP A 64 0.76 7.92 16.47
N GLN A 65 1.26 7.23 15.43
CA GLN A 65 2.38 6.28 15.53
C GLN A 65 3.59 6.72 14.71
N LYS A 66 3.52 7.86 14.01
CA LYS A 66 4.59 8.39 13.15
C LYS A 66 5.01 7.44 12.02
N ILE A 67 4.09 6.57 11.59
CA ILE A 67 4.31 5.66 10.47
C ILE A 67 4.32 6.46 9.17
N VAL A 68 5.35 6.26 8.36
CA VAL A 68 5.51 6.92 7.04
C VAL A 68 5.49 5.95 5.87
N GLU A 69 5.65 4.65 6.12
CA GLU A 69 5.53 3.63 5.09
C GLU A 69 4.97 2.33 5.67
N ALA A 70 4.24 1.58 4.86
CA ALA A 70 3.86 0.21 5.17
C ALA A 70 4.06 -0.72 3.97
N HIS A 71 4.54 -1.92 4.25
CA HIS A 71 4.68 -3.02 3.30
C HIS A 71 3.77 -4.17 3.71
N ALA A 72 2.71 -4.42 2.95
CA ALA A 72 1.84 -5.58 3.13
C ALA A 72 2.22 -6.68 2.13
N THR A 73 2.82 -7.77 2.63
CA THR A 73 3.16 -8.96 1.85
C THR A 73 2.07 -10.02 2.01
N PHE A 74 1.64 -10.62 0.92
CA PHE A 74 0.69 -11.73 0.86
C PHE A 74 1.35 -12.92 0.19
N THR A 75 1.53 -14.02 0.92
CA THR A 75 2.10 -15.25 0.39
C THR A 75 1.01 -16.31 0.30
N ALA A 76 0.65 -16.70 -0.93
CA ALA A 76 -0.36 -17.71 -1.18
C ALA A 76 0.29 -19.08 -1.43
N LYS A 77 -0.25 -20.13 -0.81
CA LYS A 77 0.21 -21.50 -0.94
C LYS A 77 -0.94 -22.43 -1.30
N ASN A 78 -0.70 -23.40 -2.18
CA ASN A 78 -1.69 -24.43 -2.54
C ASN A 78 -1.86 -25.48 -1.42
N SER A 79 -2.72 -26.47 -1.64
CA SER A 79 -2.99 -27.56 -0.69
C SER A 79 -1.76 -28.43 -0.39
N SER A 80 -0.78 -28.47 -1.30
CA SER A 80 0.51 -29.14 -1.12
C SER A 80 1.56 -28.25 -0.43
N ALA A 81 1.15 -27.11 0.14
CA ALA A 81 1.99 -26.11 0.78
C ALA A 81 3.07 -25.47 -0.13
N GLN A 82 2.96 -25.65 -1.45
CA GLN A 82 3.84 -24.97 -2.40
C GLN A 82 3.38 -23.53 -2.60
N GLN A 83 4.32 -22.60 -2.59
CA GLN A 83 4.05 -21.20 -2.88
C GLN A 83 3.59 -21.05 -4.33
N VAL A 84 2.44 -20.39 -4.50
CA VAL A 84 1.84 -20.11 -5.81
C VAL A 84 2.23 -18.70 -6.26
N PHE A 85 2.09 -17.72 -5.38
CA PHE A 85 2.53 -16.35 -5.62
C PHE A 85 2.84 -15.60 -4.32
N GLU A 86 3.57 -14.50 -4.48
CA GLU A 86 3.72 -13.44 -3.48
C GLU A 86 3.24 -12.12 -4.06
N LEU A 87 2.39 -11.40 -3.33
CA LEU A 87 1.99 -10.03 -3.65
C LEU A 87 2.55 -9.08 -2.59
N LEU A 88 3.19 -7.99 -3.00
CA LEU A 88 3.60 -6.90 -2.13
C LEU A 88 2.81 -5.64 -2.50
N VAL A 89 2.17 -5.04 -1.51
CA VAL A 89 1.49 -3.75 -1.61
C VAL A 89 2.23 -2.77 -0.69
N ILE A 90 2.68 -1.65 -1.25
CA ILE A 90 3.38 -0.58 -0.53
C ILE A 90 2.50 0.66 -0.53
N TRP A 91 2.46 1.36 0.61
CA TRP A 91 1.96 2.73 0.66
C TRP A 91 2.79 3.57 1.63
N ASP A 92 3.00 4.83 1.27
CA ASP A 92 3.88 5.76 1.99
C ASP A 92 3.33 7.19 2.03
N ALA A 93 4.01 8.04 2.81
CA ALA A 93 3.65 9.43 3.05
C ALA A 93 4.85 10.35 2.77
N ASP A 94 4.71 11.17 1.74
CA ASP A 94 5.74 12.09 1.27
C ASP A 94 5.23 13.52 1.21
N ASN A 95 6.06 14.44 1.70
CA ASN A 95 5.80 15.87 1.62
C ASN A 95 6.75 16.48 0.58
N PRO A 96 6.28 17.41 -0.25
CA PRO A 96 7.13 18.12 -1.18
C PRO A 96 8.25 18.86 -0.45
N PRO A 97 9.41 19.04 -1.11
CA PRO A 97 10.44 19.93 -0.60
C PRO A 97 9.89 21.33 -0.33
N VAL A 98 10.45 22.04 0.65
CA VAL A 98 10.10 23.45 0.91
C VAL A 98 10.90 24.34 -0.05
N GLY A 99 10.24 25.19 -0.84
CA GLY A 99 10.92 26.12 -1.75
C GLY A 99 9.99 26.92 -2.67
N ALA A 100 10.49 28.03 -3.21
CA ALA A 100 9.69 29.01 -3.97
C ALA A 100 9.07 28.47 -5.29
N ASN A 101 9.56 27.33 -5.80
CA ASN A 101 9.15 26.76 -7.09
C ASN A 101 8.61 25.34 -7.00
N VAL A 102 8.09 24.93 -5.83
CA VAL A 102 7.61 23.57 -5.65
C VAL A 102 6.15 23.46 -6.06
N THR A 103 5.91 22.75 -7.16
CA THR A 103 4.57 22.48 -7.71
C THR A 103 3.94 21.22 -7.12
N GLN A 104 4.74 20.34 -6.53
CA GLN A 104 4.22 19.16 -5.84
C GLN A 104 3.59 19.55 -4.50
N THR A 105 2.45 18.95 -4.20
CA THR A 105 1.83 19.00 -2.88
C THR A 105 2.14 17.72 -2.12
N ALA A 106 1.89 17.72 -0.82
CA ALA A 106 1.96 16.49 -0.04
C ALA A 106 1.11 15.39 -0.70
N HIS A 107 1.50 14.13 -0.50
CA HIS A 107 0.74 13.03 -1.05
C HIS A 107 0.94 11.73 -0.27
N PHE A 108 0.05 10.79 -0.51
CA PHE A 108 0.32 9.38 -0.24
C PHE A 108 0.73 8.68 -1.53
N GLY A 109 1.80 7.89 -1.50
CA GLY A 109 2.23 7.06 -2.61
C GLY A 109 1.74 5.61 -2.46
N TRP A 110 1.73 4.89 -3.57
CA TRP A 110 1.42 3.45 -3.57
C TRP A 110 2.06 2.70 -4.74
N GLU A 111 2.38 1.43 -4.47
CA GLU A 111 2.93 0.50 -5.46
C GLU A 111 2.43 -0.93 -5.21
N ILE A 112 2.33 -1.73 -6.28
CA ILE A 112 1.92 -3.14 -6.19
C ILE A 112 2.83 -4.02 -7.04
N TYR A 113 3.38 -5.06 -6.43
CA TYR A 113 4.26 -6.04 -7.07
C TYR A 113 3.71 -7.45 -6.91
N LEU A 114 3.73 -8.24 -7.98
CA LEU A 114 3.39 -9.66 -7.98
C LEU A 114 4.65 -10.46 -8.38
N ASN A 115 5.07 -11.38 -7.52
CA ASN A 115 6.31 -12.18 -7.70
C ASN A 115 7.52 -11.30 -8.05
N GLY A 116 7.66 -10.15 -7.36
CA GLY A 116 8.72 -9.18 -7.60
C GLY A 116 8.56 -8.31 -8.86
N THR A 117 7.53 -8.56 -9.69
CA THR A 117 7.25 -7.76 -10.90
C THR A 117 6.17 -6.72 -10.61
N ARG A 118 6.48 -5.43 -10.85
CA ARG A 118 5.53 -4.33 -10.65
C ARG A 118 4.30 -4.50 -11.54
N GLN A 119 3.13 -4.56 -10.92
CA GLN A 119 1.83 -4.63 -11.60
C GLN A 119 1.24 -3.23 -11.81
N SER A 120 1.38 -2.36 -10.79
CA SER A 120 0.85 -0.99 -10.80
C SER A 120 1.71 -0.04 -9.96
N GLY A 121 1.61 1.26 -10.25
CA GLY A 121 2.44 2.32 -9.65
C GLY A 121 3.69 2.69 -10.47
N PRO A 122 4.52 3.66 -10.00
CA PRO A 122 4.27 4.52 -8.84
C PRO A 122 3.07 5.45 -9.11
N GLY A 123 2.21 5.61 -8.11
CA GLY A 123 1.04 6.49 -8.17
C GLY A 123 0.85 7.28 -6.89
N HIS A 124 0.13 8.40 -6.96
CA HIS A 124 0.02 9.35 -5.85
C HIS A 124 -1.42 9.82 -5.61
N VAL A 125 -1.73 10.08 -4.35
CA VAL A 125 -2.96 10.75 -3.88
C VAL A 125 -2.57 12.11 -3.33
N PHE A 126 -2.77 13.17 -4.12
CA PHE A 126 -2.34 14.54 -3.81
C PHE A 126 -3.33 15.30 -2.95
N PHE A 127 -2.82 15.98 -1.92
CA PHE A 127 -3.60 16.91 -1.13
C PHE A 127 -3.71 18.30 -1.78
N THR A 128 -4.69 19.09 -1.34
CA THR A 128 -4.72 20.54 -1.62
C THR A 128 -3.52 21.27 -1.01
N LYS A 129 -3.14 22.42 -1.59
CA LYS A 129 -1.87 23.14 -1.39
C LYS A 129 -1.49 23.51 0.06
N ASP A 130 -2.42 23.44 1.02
CA ASP A 130 -2.18 23.85 2.41
C ASP A 130 -2.29 22.70 3.42
N ILE A 131 -2.47 21.47 2.95
CA ILE A 131 -2.50 20.30 3.83
C ILE A 131 -1.08 19.81 4.03
N ILE A 132 -0.66 19.78 5.30
CA ILE A 132 0.65 19.32 5.72
C ILE A 132 0.51 17.93 6.32
N LEU A 133 1.35 17.00 5.90
CA LEU A 133 1.49 15.69 6.54
C LEU A 133 2.18 15.86 7.90
N PRO A 134 1.63 15.33 8.99
CA PRO A 134 2.27 15.36 10.31
C PRO A 134 3.63 14.65 10.32
N ASN A 135 3.72 13.50 9.66
CA ASN A 135 4.96 12.73 9.51
C ASN A 135 5.14 12.37 8.03
N TYR A 136 6.33 12.56 7.49
CA TYR A 136 6.64 12.27 6.09
C TYR A 136 8.14 12.03 5.91
N ARG A 137 8.53 11.27 4.89
CA ARG A 137 9.95 11.08 4.60
C ARG A 137 10.59 12.39 4.17
N ILE A 138 11.76 12.69 4.73
CA ILE A 138 12.56 13.82 4.29
C ILE A 138 13.68 13.27 3.39
N PRO A 139 13.76 13.68 2.11
CA PRO A 139 14.81 13.22 1.22
C PRO A 139 16.21 13.49 1.79
N ASN A 140 17.11 12.51 1.67
CA ASN A 140 18.53 12.60 2.06
C ASN A 140 18.85 12.74 3.55
N LEU A 141 17.86 12.65 4.45
CA LEU A 141 18.16 12.36 5.85
C LEU A 141 18.30 10.85 6.00
N GLN A 142 19.37 10.38 6.66
CA GLN A 142 19.52 8.98 7.07
C GLN A 142 18.45 8.67 8.14
N GLN A 143 17.20 8.59 7.72
CA GLN A 143 16.09 8.20 8.56
C GLN A 143 16.22 6.69 8.76
N LYS A 144 16.43 6.28 10.01
CA LYS A 144 16.45 4.87 10.35
C LYS A 144 15.00 4.40 10.41
N GLU A 145 14.53 3.85 9.31
CA GLU A 145 13.22 3.20 9.29
C GLU A 145 13.28 1.95 10.16
N VAL A 146 12.64 2.03 11.33
CA VAL A 146 12.52 0.90 12.23
C VAL A 146 11.19 0.24 11.95
N SER A 147 11.22 -1.05 11.61
CA SER A 147 10.01 -1.87 11.59
C SER A 147 9.47 -1.96 13.01
N GLU A 148 8.34 -1.31 13.27
CA GLU A 148 7.79 -1.18 14.62
C GLU A 148 6.62 -2.11 14.87
N LEU A 149 5.79 -2.31 13.85
CA LEU A 149 4.62 -3.16 13.94
C LEU A 149 4.63 -4.20 12.83
N ARG A 150 4.45 -5.45 13.24
CA ARG A 150 4.21 -6.59 12.36
C ARG A 150 2.83 -7.14 12.67
N LEU A 151 1.91 -7.02 11.72
CA LEU A 151 0.63 -7.72 11.78
C LEU A 151 0.72 -8.96 10.92
N THR A 152 0.41 -10.13 11.49
CA THR A 152 0.35 -11.39 10.74
C THR A 152 -1.05 -11.96 10.81
N LYS A 153 -1.67 -12.15 9.65
CA LYS A 153 -2.98 -12.77 9.50
C LYS A 153 -2.82 -14.04 8.67
N LYS A 154 -3.45 -15.12 9.12
CA LYS A 154 -3.51 -16.40 8.40
C LYS A 154 -4.95 -16.75 8.15
N GLY A 155 -5.25 -17.14 6.91
CA GLY A 155 -6.58 -17.59 6.51
C GLY A 155 -6.50 -18.77 5.57
N THR A 156 -7.56 -19.57 5.54
CA THR A 156 -7.80 -20.52 4.46
C THR A 156 -8.17 -19.76 3.20
N LEU A 157 -7.66 -20.21 2.05
CA LEU A 157 -7.92 -19.59 0.75
C LEU A 157 -8.24 -20.71 -0.25
N GLY A 158 -9.53 -21.09 -0.32
CA GLY A 158 -9.97 -22.26 -1.07
C GLY A 158 -9.43 -23.55 -0.46
N THR A 159 -8.75 -24.37 -1.27
CA THR A 159 -8.03 -25.56 -0.80
C THR A 159 -6.61 -25.24 -0.29
N GLY A 160 -6.16 -23.99 -0.47
CA GLY A 160 -4.86 -23.51 -0.04
C GLY A 160 -4.93 -22.61 1.20
N SER A 161 -3.87 -21.83 1.40
CA SER A 161 -3.76 -20.85 2.48
C SER A 161 -3.13 -19.56 2.00
N MET A 162 -3.39 -18.48 2.73
CA MET A 162 -2.72 -17.21 2.52
C MET A 162 -2.25 -16.65 3.87
N GLU A 163 -0.97 -16.29 3.92
CA GLU A 163 -0.40 -15.51 5.01
C GLU A 163 -0.26 -14.06 4.53
N SER A 164 -0.72 -13.12 5.36
CA SER A 164 -0.46 -11.70 5.18
C SER A 164 0.45 -11.21 6.29
N VAL A 165 1.49 -10.48 5.93
CA VAL A 165 2.41 -9.81 6.85
C VAL A 165 2.50 -8.35 6.47
N THR A 166 1.97 -7.46 7.32
CA THR A 166 2.16 -6.02 7.16
C THR A 166 3.26 -5.54 8.10
N ARG A 167 4.29 -4.89 7.53
CA ARG A 167 5.37 -4.23 8.25
C ARG A 167 5.18 -2.73 8.14
N TYR A 168 5.14 -2.04 9.27
CA TYR A 168 5.05 -0.58 9.30
C TYR A 168 6.40 0.03 9.69
N PHE A 169 6.76 1.11 9.01
CA PHE A 169 8.02 1.83 9.17
C PHE A 169 7.72 3.25 9.65
N LYS A 170 8.39 3.64 10.73
CA LYS A 170 8.27 4.98 11.32
C LYS A 170 9.53 5.81 11.14
N LEU A 171 9.35 7.12 11.27
CA LEU A 171 10.45 8.05 11.50
C LEU A 171 10.97 7.89 12.94
N SER A 172 12.28 7.71 13.09
CA SER A 172 12.98 7.71 14.38
C SER A 172 13.07 9.11 14.96
#